data_AF-A0A4Q4TY66-F1
#
_entry.id   AF-A0A4Q4TY66-F1
#
_cell.length_a   1.000
_cell.length_b   1.000
_cell.length_c   1.000
_cell.angle_alpha   90.00
_cell.angle_beta   90.00
_cell.angle_gamma   90.00
#
_symmetry.space_group_name_H-M   'P 1'
#
loop_
_entity.id
_entity.type
_entity.pdbx_description
1 polymer ?
#
loop_
_entity_poly.entity_id
_entity_poly.type
_entity_poly.pdbx_seq_one_letter_code
_entity_poly.pdbx_strand_id
1 'polypeptide(L)'
;MAKDKVPTVGTLDKPENLDELLKQDRGEDCAPCRVVGGGAFLGLAAYSYYSGTTQLERQRAKILASKSMFGMRSRKMGITATSLGLAWLGIWRLFL
;
A
#
# COMPACT_ATOMS: atom_id res chain seq x y z
N MET A 1 56.05 32.50 9.49
CA MET A 1 54.74 32.71 10.16
C MET A 1 53.62 32.51 9.16
N ALA A 2 53.11 31.30 9.02
CA ALA A 2 51.76 31.02 8.51
C ALA A 2 51.39 29.66 9.11
N LYS A 3 50.47 29.68 10.07
CA LYS A 3 50.06 28.50 10.84
C LYS A 3 49.34 27.53 9.92
N ASP A 4 49.95 26.39 9.65
CA ASP A 4 49.27 25.19 9.15
C ASP A 4 48.22 24.78 10.19
N LYS A 5 46.98 25.24 10.00
CA LYS A 5 45.83 24.74 10.77
C LYS A 5 45.53 23.33 10.28
N VAL A 6 46.28 22.37 10.81
CA VAL A 6 45.89 20.95 10.76
C VAL A 6 44.51 20.84 11.43
N PRO A 7 43.46 20.41 10.70
CA PRO A 7 42.12 20.29 11.25
C PRO A 7 42.11 19.23 12.36
N THR A 8 41.43 19.53 13.47
CA THR A 8 41.35 18.61 14.62
C THR A 8 40.47 17.42 14.26
N VAL A 9 40.73 16.24 14.83
CA VAL A 9 39.97 14.99 14.57
C VAL A 9 38.45 15.15 14.72
N GLY A 10 37.97 16.11 15.52
CA GLY A 10 36.55 16.45 15.65
C GLY A 10 35.91 17.08 14.41
N THR A 11 36.68 17.49 13.40
CA THR A 11 36.16 17.87 12.06
C THR A 11 36.08 16.69 11.08
N LEU A 12 36.72 15.55 11.39
CA LEU A 12 36.55 14.27 10.69
C LEU A 12 35.42 13.42 11.29
N ASP A 13 35.09 13.66 12.56
CA ASP A 13 33.90 13.15 13.24
C ASP A 13 32.68 13.91 12.70
N LYS A 14 32.37 13.71 11.42
CA LYS A 14 31.27 14.37 10.69
C LYS A 14 29.97 13.98 11.41
N PRO A 15 29.36 14.84 12.24
CA PRO A 15 28.05 14.54 12.80
C PRO A 15 27.08 14.93 11.71
N GLU A 16 27.08 14.19 10.60
CA GLU A 16 26.04 14.40 9.61
C GLU A 16 24.72 14.18 10.31
N ASN A 17 23.84 15.16 10.16
CA ASN A 17 22.55 15.07 10.75
C ASN A 17 21.86 13.84 10.12
N LEU A 18 21.62 12.81 10.93
CA LEU A 18 20.99 11.56 10.49
C LEU A 18 19.70 11.85 9.70
N ASP A 19 18.97 12.89 10.09
CA ASP A 19 17.75 13.31 9.39
C ASP A 19 18.02 13.91 8.00
N GLU A 20 19.14 14.61 7.81
CA GLU A 20 19.56 15.11 6.49
C GLU A 20 20.06 13.98 5.60
N LEU A 21 20.84 13.04 6.14
CA LEU A 21 21.26 11.84 5.40
C LEU A 21 20.06 10.96 5.02
N LEU A 22 19.14 10.72 5.96
CA LEU A 22 17.90 9.99 5.69
C LEU A 22 17.01 10.74 4.69
N LYS A 23 17.01 12.08 4.69
CA LYS A 23 16.31 12.86 3.66
C LYS A 23 16.97 12.76 2.29
N GLN A 24 18.29 12.70 2.25
CA GLN A 24 19.07 12.58 1.02
C GLN A 24 19.02 11.15 0.44
N ASP A 25 18.93 10.13 1.28
CA ASP A 25 18.67 8.72 0.90
C ASP A 25 17.20 8.50 0.51
N ARG A 26 16.27 9.26 1.10
CA ARG A 26 14.89 9.43 0.57
C ARG A 26 14.86 10.25 -0.74
N GLY A 27 16.02 10.69 -1.24
CA GLY A 27 16.20 11.65 -2.33
C GLY A 27 15.80 11.16 -3.73
N GLU A 28 15.24 9.96 -3.87
CA GLU A 28 14.58 9.53 -5.09
C GLU A 28 13.08 9.48 -4.81
N ASP A 29 12.31 10.30 -5.55
CA ASP A 29 10.86 10.35 -5.48
C ASP A 29 10.27 8.96 -5.26
N CYS A 30 9.59 8.73 -4.14
CA CYS A 30 8.89 7.46 -3.88
C CYS A 30 7.70 7.25 -4.84
N ALA A 31 7.53 8.13 -5.85
CA ALA A 31 6.46 8.09 -6.85
C ALA A 31 6.32 6.73 -7.55
N PRO A 32 7.36 6.11 -8.14
CA PRO A 32 7.28 4.74 -8.67
C PRO A 32 6.78 3.72 -7.63
N CYS A 33 7.30 3.75 -6.40
CA CYS A 33 6.88 2.82 -5.34
C CYS A 33 5.42 3.03 -4.93
N ARG A 34 4.96 4.28 -4.86
CA ARG A 34 3.57 4.64 -4.57
C ARG A 34 2.64 4.24 -5.70
N VAL A 35 3.03 4.47 -6.96
CA VAL A 35 2.26 4.09 -8.15
C VAL A 35 2.14 2.58 -8.26
N VAL A 36 3.24 1.84 -8.13
CA VAL A 36 3.23 0.37 -8.18
C VAL A 36 2.44 -0.20 -7.00
N GLY A 37 2.75 0.24 -5.78
CA GLY A 37 2.09 -0.24 -4.57
C GLY A 37 0.59 0.06 -4.56
N GLY A 38 0.22 1.32 -4.78
CA GLY A 38 -1.19 1.73 -4.81
C GLY A 38 -1.95 1.17 -6.01
N GLY A 39 -1.32 1.13 -7.19
CA GLY A 39 -1.89 0.51 -8.39
C GLY A 39 -2.18 -0.98 -8.19
N ALA A 40 -1.29 -1.71 -7.51
CA ALA A 40 -1.52 -3.12 -7.18
C ALA A 40 -2.75 -3.30 -6.26
N PHE A 41 -2.87 -2.51 -5.19
CA PHE A 41 -4.02 -2.58 -4.29
C PHE A 41 -5.33 -2.20 -4.98
N LEU A 42 -5.32 -1.16 -5.82
CA LEU A 42 -6.49 -0.75 -6.60
C LEU A 42 -6.90 -1.80 -7.65
N GLY A 43 -5.91 -2.39 -8.34
CA GLY A 43 -6.13 -3.48 -9.28
C GLY A 43 -6.74 -4.71 -8.60
N LEU A 44 -6.20 -5.10 -7.44
CA LEU A 44 -6.74 -6.18 -6.62
C LEU A 44 -8.14 -5.88 -6.10
N ALA A 45 -8.43 -4.62 -5.72
CA ALA A 45 -9.76 -4.20 -5.30
C ALA A 45 -10.78 -4.38 -6.43
N ALA A 46 -10.47 -3.86 -7.62
CA ALA A 46 -11.33 -3.98 -8.80
C ALA A 46 -11.52 -5.45 -9.21
N TYR A 47 -10.42 -6.22 -9.26
CA TYR A 47 -10.47 -7.64 -9.60
C TYR A 47 -11.28 -8.45 -8.59
N SER A 48 -11.09 -8.22 -7.28
CA SER A 48 -11.82 -8.92 -6.22
C SER A 48 -13.32 -8.64 -6.29
N TYR A 49 -13.70 -7.40 -6.57
CA TYR A 49 -15.10 -7.03 -6.72
C TYR A 49 -15.73 -7.70 -7.93
N TYR A 50 -15.08 -7.61 -9.10
CA TYR A 50 -15.61 -8.15 -10.34
C TYR A 50 -15.66 -9.69 -10.33
N SER A 51 -14.55 -10.33 -9.98
CA SER A 51 -14.47 -11.80 -9.92
C SER A 51 -15.35 -12.37 -8.80
N GLY A 52 -15.38 -11.72 -7.63
CA GLY A 52 -16.19 -12.17 -6.51
C GLY A 52 -17.68 -12.09 -6.80
N THR A 53 -18.15 -10.99 -7.39
CA THR A 53 -19.59 -10.83 -7.73
C THR A 53 -20.02 -11.81 -8.83
N THR A 54 -19.23 -11.96 -9.88
CA THR A 54 -19.53 -12.91 -10.98
C THR A 54 -19.54 -14.36 -10.51
N GLN A 55 -18.60 -14.75 -9.64
CA GLN A 55 -18.57 -16.10 -9.06
C GLN A 55 -19.77 -16.35 -8.14
N LEU A 56 -20.19 -15.33 -7.37
CA LEU A 56 -21.37 -15.40 -6.52
C LEU A 56 -22.66 -15.57 -7.32
N GLU A 57 -22.81 -14.84 -8.44
CA GLU A 57 -23.99 -14.95 -9.30
C GLU A 57 -24.08 -16.31 -10.00
N ARG A 58 -22.96 -16.84 -10.50
CA ARG A 58 -22.90 -18.18 -11.09
C ARG A 58 -23.30 -19.28 -10.10
N GLN A 59 -23.02 -19.08 -8.81
CA GLN A 59 -23.36 -20.02 -7.75
C GLN A 59 -24.70 -19.72 -7.05
N ARG A 60 -25.44 -18.69 -7.49
CA ARG A 60 -26.66 -18.23 -6.84
C ARG A 60 -27.71 -19.33 -6.70
N ALA A 61 -27.94 -20.12 -7.75
CA ALA A 61 -28.89 -21.24 -7.72
C ALA A 61 -28.50 -22.30 -6.68
N LYS A 62 -27.19 -22.62 -6.57
CA LYS A 62 -26.68 -23.57 -5.57
C LYS A 62 -26.79 -23.03 -4.15
N ILE A 63 -26.57 -21.72 -3.96
CA ILE A 63 -26.69 -21.05 -2.65
C ILE A 63 -28.15 -20.95 -2.19
N LEU A 64 -29.08 -20.69 -3.10
CA LEU A 64 -30.51 -20.70 -2.80
C LEU A 64 -31.01 -22.11 -2.47
N ALA A 65 -30.52 -23.13 -3.19
CA ALA A 65 -30.85 -24.52 -2.92
C ALA A 65 -30.29 -25.04 -1.60
N SER A 66 -29.13 -24.53 -1.15
CA SER A 66 -28.46 -25.04 0.06
C SER A 66 -29.07 -24.56 1.39
N LYS A 67 -30.09 -23.69 1.37
CA LYS A 67 -30.83 -23.21 2.56
C LYS A 67 -29.91 -22.75 3.71
N SER A 68 -28.74 -22.19 3.34
CA SER A 68 -27.67 -21.78 4.24
C SER A 68 -28.08 -20.60 5.13
N MET A 69 -27.74 -20.66 6.42
CA MET A 69 -27.90 -19.55 7.40
C MET A 69 -27.19 -18.26 6.94
N PHE A 70 -26.05 -18.39 6.26
CA PHE A 70 -25.36 -17.27 5.61
C PHE A 70 -25.82 -17.17 4.16
N GLY A 71 -26.75 -16.25 3.90
CA GLY A 71 -27.34 -16.02 2.58
C GLY A 71 -26.40 -15.30 1.59
N MET A 72 -26.94 -14.97 0.42
CA MET A 72 -26.23 -14.21 -0.63
C MET A 72 -25.69 -12.86 -0.13
N ARG A 73 -26.40 -12.20 0.80
CA ARG A 73 -26.08 -10.85 1.25
C ARG A 73 -24.81 -10.79 2.08
N SER A 74 -24.56 -11.76 2.97
CA SER A 74 -23.33 -11.81 3.78
C SER A 74 -22.10 -12.03 2.91
N ARG A 75 -22.21 -12.91 1.91
CA ARG A 75 -21.12 -13.19 0.96
C ARG A 75 -20.81 -11.97 0.09
N LYS A 76 -21.85 -11.25 -0.36
CA LYS A 76 -21.68 -9.99 -1.09
C LYS A 76 -21.04 -8.91 -0.21
N MET A 77 -21.44 -8.81 1.06
CA MET A 77 -20.84 -7.88 2.01
C MET A 77 -19.35 -8.17 2.25
N GLY A 78 -18.97 -9.45 2.35
CA GLY A 78 -17.56 -9.84 2.45
C GLY A 78 -16.75 -9.31 1.27
N ILE A 79 -17.16 -9.64 0.04
CA ILE A 79 -16.49 -9.19 -1.19
C ILE A 79 -16.40 -7.66 -1.25
N THR A 80 -17.49 -6.95 -0.94
CA THR A 80 -17.51 -5.48 -0.96
C THR A 80 -16.60 -4.89 0.10
N ALA A 81 -16.56 -5.47 1.31
CA ALA A 81 -15.72 -4.99 2.40
C ALA A 81 -14.23 -5.20 2.08
N THR A 82 -13.85 -6.37 1.56
CA THR A 82 -12.47 -6.64 1.15
C THR A 82 -12.04 -5.71 0.01
N SER A 83 -12.91 -5.52 -0.98
CA SER A 83 -12.61 -4.64 -2.13
C SER A 83 -12.46 -3.18 -1.69
N LEU A 84 -13.34 -2.68 -0.81
CA LEU A 84 -13.23 -1.33 -0.24
C LEU A 84 -11.98 -1.17 0.62
N GLY A 85 -11.63 -2.17 1.43
CA GLY A 85 -10.41 -2.15 2.24
C GLY A 85 -9.15 -2.07 1.38
N LEU A 86 -9.08 -2.87 0.30
CA LEU A 86 -7.98 -2.82 -0.66
C LEU A 86 -7.92 -1.47 -1.37
N ALA A 87 -9.07 -0.93 -1.82
CA ALA A 87 -9.11 0.37 -2.47
C ALA A 87 -8.65 1.50 -1.54
N TRP A 88 -9.10 1.47 -0.28
CA TRP A 88 -8.68 2.42 0.75
C TRP A 88 -7.16 2.39 0.98
N LEU A 89 -6.60 1.20 1.18
CA LEU A 89 -5.15 1.03 1.34
C LEU A 89 -4.37 1.48 0.10
N GLY A 90 -4.90 1.23 -1.10
CA GLY A 90 -4.28 1.67 -2.36
C GLY A 90 -4.25 3.19 -2.50
N ILE A 91 -5.36 3.86 -2.19
CA ILE A 91 -5.44 5.34 -2.20
C ILE A 91 -4.52 5.92 -1.13
N TRP A 92 -4.58 5.40 0.10
CA TRP A 92 -3.74 5.86 1.20
C TRP A 92 -2.25 5.81 0.82
N ARG A 93 -1.81 4.74 0.17
CA ARG A 93 -0.41 4.54 -0.25
C ARG A 93 0.01 5.36 -1.47
N LEU A 94 -0.94 5.88 -2.25
CA LEU A 94 -0.67 6.81 -3.35
C LEU A 94 -0.45 8.24 -2.86
N PHE A 95 -1.19 8.64 -1.82
CA PHE A 95 -1.19 10.02 -1.32
C PHE A 95 -0.27 10.25 -0.11
N LEU A 96 0.13 9.20 0.64
CA LEU A 96 1.04 9.26 1.78
C LEU A 96 2.43 8.69 1.47
#